data_AF-A0A3S1N9N0-F1
#
_entry.id   AF-A0A3S1N9N0-F1
#
_cell.length_a   1.000
_cell.length_b   1.000
_cell.length_c   1.000
_cell.angle_alpha   90.00
_cell.angle_beta   90.00
_cell.angle_gamma   90.00
#
_symmetry.space_group_name_H-M   'P 1'
#
loop_
_entity.id
_entity.type
_entity.pdbx_description
1 polymer ?
#
loop_
_entity_poly.entity_id
_entity_poly.type
_entity_poly.pdbx_seq_one_letter_code
_entity_poly.pdbx_strand_id
1 'polypeptide(L)'
;AYIARYLGIMLLEGEDLTVSGGRLMVRTVSGLMPIGVLWRRLDAAFADPLELRPDSQIGTPGLVEAIRRGTVSAVNALGSGLIETRALLSFLPRIARELQGDDLKLPSIATWWCGQEAERAHVLANIDRMVVGPALSTRLAFEDDGATRLGSSLSAGERAELVARIEADGAGFVGQEAVTLSTTPVFVGGVLEPRPASLRVYLARTPEGWTVMPGGFARVGFSLDPTAIAMQRGGQAADVWVVSDRPVERETLLPQEHEGFTRTMPGSLPSRAAENLTWLGRYIERSEDTVRVLRAYHVRLAETSDPDMPLLADIRDYLEPFGIEVETAIPQGLIGTLDSAVYSAGQIRDRFSPDGWLALKDLSKTIHKFADTVAPGDDATRAMTVMLRKLAGFSGLLHENMYRFTGWRFLEIGRRLERGIQTARTLSRLTRNGAPEGALDMMLEIGDSVMTHRRQYPVQAGRRTVIDLLALDPLNPRSILFQLERLKAEIGMLPSVGGEGHMSPAAKEILQLNTAIAVMEPSDMSAKVLDDLAGQIGDLYNSLARAYFG
;
A
#
# COMPACT_ATOMS: atom_id res chain seq x y z
N ALA A 1 6.41 -7.86 -1.22
CA ALA A 1 5.12 -8.57 -1.08
C ALA A 1 5.20 -10.06 -1.44
N TYR A 2 5.35 -10.46 -2.72
CA TYR A 2 5.27 -11.88 -3.14
C TYR A 2 6.18 -12.83 -2.34
N ILE A 3 7.48 -12.51 -2.23
CA ILE A 3 8.45 -13.36 -1.54
C ILE A 3 8.16 -13.46 -0.04
N ALA A 4 7.79 -12.36 0.61
CA ALA A 4 7.43 -12.36 2.03
C ALA A 4 6.26 -13.30 2.31
N ARG A 5 5.24 -13.28 1.44
CA ARG A 5 4.10 -14.21 1.50
C ARG A 5 4.50 -15.66 1.25
N TYR A 6 5.35 -15.90 0.23
CA TYR A 6 5.83 -17.25 -0.09
C TYR A 6 6.61 -17.87 1.08
N LEU A 7 7.42 -17.07 1.78
CA LEU A 7 8.20 -17.50 2.94
C LEU A 7 7.44 -17.41 4.28
N GLY A 8 6.22 -16.88 4.30
CA GLY A 8 5.45 -16.70 5.53
C GLY A 8 6.05 -15.69 6.53
N ILE A 9 6.86 -14.74 6.07
CA ILE A 9 7.49 -13.71 6.92
C ILE A 9 6.72 -12.37 6.86
N MET A 10 6.90 -11.53 7.87
CA MET A 10 6.28 -10.20 7.93
C MET A 10 6.87 -9.28 6.85
N LEU A 11 5.99 -8.60 6.10
CA LEU A 11 6.35 -7.46 5.26
C LEU A 11 6.19 -6.18 6.12
N LEU A 12 7.27 -5.43 6.27
CA LEU A 12 7.34 -4.27 7.17
C LEU A 12 7.92 -3.06 6.42
N GLU A 13 7.48 -1.89 6.82
CA GLU A 13 8.05 -0.59 6.42
C GLU A 13 8.83 0.03 7.59
N GLY A 14 9.62 1.08 7.32
CA GLY A 14 10.47 1.70 8.34
C GLY A 14 9.72 2.17 9.58
N GLU A 15 8.48 2.64 9.38
CA GLU A 15 7.54 3.06 10.43
C GLU A 15 6.81 1.91 11.14
N ASP A 16 6.89 0.68 10.66
CA ASP A 16 6.42 -0.48 11.42
C ASP A 16 7.45 -0.87 12.49
N LEU A 17 8.67 -0.35 12.38
CA LEU A 17 9.82 -0.69 13.22
C LEU A 17 10.16 0.42 14.22
N THR A 18 10.74 0.03 15.34
CA THR A 18 11.30 0.93 16.34
C THR A 18 12.46 0.27 17.07
N VAL A 19 13.40 1.06 17.59
CA VAL A 19 14.48 0.55 18.42
C VAL A 19 14.17 0.88 19.88
N SER A 20 14.10 -0.15 20.72
CA SER A 20 13.86 -0.02 22.15
C SER A 20 14.81 -0.92 22.93
N GLY A 21 15.48 -0.37 23.95
CA GLY A 21 16.51 -1.10 24.70
C GLY A 21 17.65 -1.63 23.84
N GLY A 22 17.99 -0.95 22.74
CA GLY A 22 19.01 -1.37 21.77
C GLY A 22 18.63 -2.57 20.90
N ARG A 23 17.36 -2.98 20.89
CA ARG A 23 16.81 -4.08 20.07
C ARG A 23 15.84 -3.52 19.04
N LEU A 24 15.87 -4.08 17.83
CA LEU A 24 14.87 -3.78 16.81
C LEU A 24 13.56 -4.49 17.15
N MET A 25 12.46 -3.73 17.18
CA MET A 25 11.13 -4.19 17.53
C MET A 25 10.15 -3.82 16.42
N VAL A 26 9.10 -4.61 16.24
CA VAL A 26 7.92 -4.29 15.43
C VAL A 26 6.82 -3.74 16.33
N ARG A 27 6.18 -2.65 15.90
CA ARG A 27 4.92 -2.16 16.49
C ARG A 27 3.76 -3.01 16.00
N THR A 28 3.09 -3.68 16.92
CA THR A 28 1.94 -4.53 16.60
C THR A 28 0.78 -4.20 17.52
N VAL A 29 -0.42 -4.58 17.11
CA VAL A 29 -1.64 -4.44 17.93
C VAL A 29 -1.60 -5.25 19.24
N SER A 30 -0.63 -6.14 19.40
CA SER A 30 -0.39 -6.91 20.63
C SER A 30 0.81 -6.39 21.44
N GLY A 31 1.39 -5.25 21.05
CA GLY A 31 2.58 -4.66 21.67
C GLY A 31 3.84 -4.82 20.82
N LEU A 32 4.99 -4.49 21.41
CA LEU A 32 6.28 -4.55 20.73
C LEU A 32 6.79 -5.98 20.65
N MET A 33 7.14 -6.43 19.44
CA MET A 33 7.72 -7.76 19.20
C MET A 33 9.16 -7.65 18.69
N PRO A 34 10.15 -8.35 19.28
CA PRO A 34 11.54 -8.26 18.83
C PRO A 34 11.77 -8.93 17.48
N ILE A 35 12.66 -8.34 16.66
CA ILE A 35 13.18 -8.94 15.41
C ILE A 35 14.64 -9.39 15.61
N GLY A 36 14.92 -10.64 15.24
CA GLY A 36 16.31 -11.15 15.18
C GLY A 36 16.96 -11.03 13.80
N VAL A 37 16.18 -11.14 12.71
CA VAL A 37 16.69 -11.06 11.34
C VAL A 37 15.79 -10.18 10.49
N LEU A 38 16.39 -9.22 9.79
CA LEU A 38 15.71 -8.30 8.87
C LEU A 38 16.20 -8.53 7.45
N TRP A 39 15.33 -9.05 6.57
CA TRP A 39 15.61 -9.03 5.13
C TRP A 39 15.30 -7.65 4.56
N ARG A 40 16.35 -6.84 4.42
CA ARG A 40 16.29 -5.46 3.96
C ARG A 40 16.10 -5.39 2.44
N ARG A 41 15.13 -4.60 2.00
CA ARG A 41 14.85 -4.29 0.59
C ARG A 41 14.84 -2.79 0.28
N LEU A 42 15.58 -2.01 1.08
CA LEU A 42 15.80 -0.57 0.96
C LEU A 42 17.30 -0.29 0.91
N ASP A 43 17.77 0.76 0.24
CA ASP A 43 19.21 1.07 0.11
C ASP A 43 19.86 1.49 1.43
N ALA A 44 21.12 1.11 1.65
CA ALA A 44 21.77 1.26 2.96
C ALA A 44 21.69 2.69 3.50
N ALA A 45 21.93 3.71 2.65
CA ALA A 45 21.88 5.11 3.04
C ALA A 45 20.53 5.53 3.66
N PHE A 46 19.42 4.91 3.25
CA PHE A 46 18.09 5.23 3.74
C PHE A 46 17.70 4.44 4.99
N ALA A 47 18.54 3.53 5.48
CA ALA A 47 18.19 2.59 6.53
C ALA A 47 17.98 3.23 7.90
N ASP A 48 18.76 4.28 8.22
CA ASP A 48 18.72 4.93 9.52
C ASP A 48 18.95 6.44 9.37
N PRO A 49 17.93 7.29 9.60
CA PRO A 49 18.09 8.74 9.49
C PRO A 49 18.93 9.36 10.60
N LEU A 50 19.21 8.65 11.71
CA LEU A 50 20.06 9.20 12.78
C LEU A 50 21.55 9.13 12.46
N GLU A 51 21.98 8.07 11.76
CA GLU A 51 23.40 7.82 11.49
C GLU A 51 23.78 7.94 10.01
N LEU A 52 22.83 7.82 9.08
CA LEU A 52 23.10 7.79 7.63
C LEU A 52 22.53 9.03 6.93
N ARG A 53 21.33 8.94 6.36
CA ARG A 53 20.74 10.00 5.54
C ARG A 53 19.59 10.69 6.32
N PRO A 54 19.77 11.93 6.81
CA PRO A 54 18.81 12.57 7.73
C PRO A 54 17.43 12.85 7.14
N ASP A 55 17.33 13.02 5.82
CA ASP A 55 16.07 13.22 5.08
C ASP A 55 15.37 11.90 4.71
N SER A 56 15.89 10.74 5.15
CA SER A 56 15.22 9.45 4.90
C SER A 56 13.91 9.34 5.67
N GLN A 57 12.82 9.13 4.94
CA GLN A 57 11.48 8.87 5.50
C GLN A 57 11.12 7.38 5.52
N ILE A 58 11.97 6.51 4.97
CA ILE A 58 11.70 5.08 4.81
C ILE A 58 12.55 4.19 5.73
N GLY A 59 13.48 4.81 6.47
CA GLY A 59 14.37 4.14 7.42
C GLY A 59 13.77 4.03 8.82
N THR A 60 14.49 3.37 9.70
CA THR A 60 14.14 3.24 11.11
C THR A 60 15.24 3.87 11.97
N PRO A 61 14.93 4.96 12.72
CA PRO A 61 15.87 5.57 13.64
C PRO A 61 16.51 4.56 14.61
N GLY A 62 17.84 4.52 14.66
CA GLY A 62 18.62 3.66 15.56
C GLY A 62 18.86 2.24 15.04
N LEU A 63 18.44 1.91 13.82
CA LEU A 63 18.67 0.59 13.22
C LEU A 63 20.18 0.27 13.13
N VAL A 64 21.03 1.25 12.82
CA VAL A 64 22.48 1.04 12.77
C VAL A 64 23.03 0.68 14.15
N GLU A 65 22.55 1.34 15.21
CA GLU A 65 22.92 1.00 16.59
C GLU A 65 22.50 -0.43 16.95
N ALA A 66 21.28 -0.85 16.60
CA ALA A 66 20.80 -2.21 16.86
C ALA A 66 21.65 -3.27 16.14
N ILE A 67 22.02 -3.02 14.88
CA ILE A 67 22.94 -3.89 14.12
C ILE A 67 24.31 -3.92 14.78
N ARG A 68 24.87 -2.76 15.17
CA ARG A 68 26.17 -2.65 15.84
C ARG A 68 26.22 -3.40 17.17
N ARG A 69 25.10 -3.43 17.91
CA ARG A 69 24.95 -4.20 19.16
C ARG A 69 24.75 -5.70 18.93
N GLY A 70 24.58 -6.15 17.68
CA GLY A 70 24.34 -7.55 17.34
C GLY A 70 22.96 -8.07 17.77
N THR A 71 22.01 -7.17 18.06
CA THR A 71 20.65 -7.57 18.48
C THR A 71 19.74 -7.93 17.30
N VAL A 72 20.13 -7.52 16.09
CA VAL A 72 19.48 -7.85 14.82
C VAL A 72 20.53 -8.07 13.73
N SER A 73 20.29 -9.03 12.83
CA SER A 73 21.07 -9.25 11.61
C SER A 73 20.32 -8.73 10.39
N ALA A 74 20.95 -7.86 9.59
CA ALA A 74 20.38 -7.35 8.34
C ALA A 74 20.92 -8.13 7.12
N VAL A 75 20.04 -8.57 6.23
CA VAL A 75 20.38 -9.26 4.98
C VAL A 75 19.88 -8.42 3.80
N ASN A 76 20.70 -7.93 2.89
CA ASN A 76 22.16 -7.89 2.94
C ASN A 76 22.65 -6.89 4.00
N ALA A 77 23.87 -7.11 4.51
CA ALA A 77 24.50 -6.23 5.50
C ALA A 77 24.58 -4.77 5.00
N LEU A 78 24.55 -3.82 5.92
CA LEU A 78 24.83 -2.42 5.58
C LEU A 78 26.28 -2.30 5.08
N GLY A 79 26.49 -1.50 4.04
CA GLY A 79 27.81 -1.33 3.41
C GLY A 79 28.20 -2.40 2.38
N SER A 80 27.38 -3.44 2.16
CA SER A 80 27.69 -4.48 1.16
C SER A 80 27.91 -3.92 -0.26
N GLY A 81 27.21 -2.83 -0.59
CA GLY A 81 27.33 -2.15 -1.90
C GLY A 81 28.71 -1.55 -2.17
N LEU A 82 29.57 -1.39 -1.16
CA LEU A 82 30.96 -0.96 -1.38
C LEU A 82 31.65 -1.92 -2.36
N ILE A 83 31.52 -3.23 -2.17
CA ILE A 83 32.14 -4.25 -3.01
C ILE A 83 31.56 -4.31 -4.44
N GLU A 84 30.37 -3.72 -4.63
CA GLU A 84 29.67 -3.66 -5.93
C GLU A 84 30.08 -2.42 -6.75
N THR A 85 30.87 -1.50 -6.18
CA THR A 85 31.35 -0.31 -6.89
C THR A 85 32.23 -0.68 -8.07
N ARG A 86 32.05 0.02 -9.20
CA ARG A 86 32.84 -0.25 -10.41
C ARG A 86 34.33 -0.05 -10.21
N ALA A 87 34.75 0.88 -9.36
CA ALA A 87 36.15 1.07 -9.01
C ALA A 87 36.78 -0.23 -8.51
N LEU A 88 36.08 -0.98 -7.65
CA LEU A 88 36.61 -2.23 -7.08
C LEU A 88 36.71 -3.37 -8.09
N LEU A 89 36.02 -3.32 -9.23
CA LEU A 89 36.20 -4.30 -10.30
C LEU A 89 37.62 -4.31 -10.85
N SER A 90 38.30 -3.14 -10.87
CA SER A 90 39.71 -3.05 -11.29
C SER A 90 40.67 -3.81 -10.37
N PHE A 91 40.28 -4.00 -9.10
CA PHE A 91 41.10 -4.67 -8.09
C PHE A 91 40.66 -6.10 -7.81
N LEU A 92 39.48 -6.51 -8.28
CA LEU A 92 38.88 -7.82 -7.99
C LEU A 92 39.80 -9.01 -8.31
N PRO A 93 40.56 -9.05 -9.42
CA PRO A 93 41.50 -10.14 -9.70
C PRO A 93 42.63 -10.27 -8.67
N ARG A 94 43.07 -9.14 -8.09
CA ARG A 94 44.08 -9.15 -7.02
C ARG A 94 43.44 -9.53 -5.69
N ILE A 95 42.27 -8.98 -5.38
CA ILE A 95 41.51 -9.30 -4.18
C ILE A 95 41.22 -10.81 -4.10
N ALA A 96 40.84 -11.44 -5.21
CA ALA A 96 40.61 -12.89 -5.27
C ALA A 96 41.86 -13.71 -4.89
N ARG A 97 43.02 -13.38 -5.47
CA ARG A 97 44.29 -14.05 -5.16
C ARG A 97 44.72 -13.85 -3.71
N GLU A 98 44.61 -12.63 -3.18
CA GLU A 98 45.04 -12.33 -1.80
C GLU A 98 44.10 -12.95 -0.75
N LEU A 99 42.79 -13.03 -1.01
CA LEU A 99 41.81 -13.54 -0.03
C LEU A 99 41.50 -15.03 -0.17
N GLN A 100 41.57 -15.59 -1.38
CA GLN A 100 41.20 -16.98 -1.65
C GLN A 100 42.34 -17.83 -2.23
N GLY A 101 43.46 -17.22 -2.65
CA GLY A 101 44.60 -17.93 -3.22
C GLY A 101 44.44 -18.32 -4.71
N ASP A 102 43.27 -18.09 -5.30
CA ASP A 102 42.93 -18.48 -6.68
C ASP A 102 42.61 -17.26 -7.55
N ASP A 103 42.83 -17.40 -8.86
CA ASP A 103 42.34 -16.44 -9.86
C ASP A 103 40.81 -16.52 -10.02
N LEU A 104 40.22 -15.45 -10.56
CA LEU A 104 38.79 -15.41 -10.87
C LEU A 104 38.41 -16.47 -11.90
N LYS A 105 37.58 -17.44 -11.51
CA LYS A 105 37.01 -18.46 -12.43
C LYS A 105 36.12 -17.84 -13.50
N LEU A 106 35.39 -16.78 -13.14
CA LEU A 106 34.62 -15.96 -14.07
C LEU A 106 35.28 -14.57 -14.14
N PRO A 107 35.92 -14.21 -15.26
CA PRO A 107 36.58 -12.92 -15.38
C PRO A 107 35.58 -11.78 -15.32
N SER A 108 35.97 -10.67 -14.67
CA SER A 108 35.24 -9.41 -14.75
C SER A 108 35.52 -8.69 -16.07
N ILE A 109 34.66 -7.74 -16.44
CA ILE A 109 34.95 -6.81 -17.55
C ILE A 109 36.23 -6.05 -17.22
N ALA A 110 37.12 -5.90 -18.22
CA ALA A 110 38.34 -5.12 -18.07
C ALA A 110 37.97 -3.69 -17.65
N THR A 111 38.46 -3.27 -16.49
CA THR A 111 38.05 -2.05 -15.80
C THR A 111 39.28 -1.29 -15.33
N TRP A 112 39.35 -0.01 -15.66
CA TRP A 112 40.43 0.90 -15.31
C TRP A 112 39.87 2.03 -14.45
N TRP A 113 40.37 2.16 -13.22
CA TRP A 113 39.98 3.26 -12.35
C TRP A 113 40.86 4.48 -12.61
N CYS A 114 40.24 5.59 -13.03
CA CYS A 114 40.96 6.80 -13.42
C CYS A 114 41.57 7.57 -12.22
N GLY A 115 41.43 7.07 -10.99
CA GLY A 115 42.17 7.56 -9.82
C GLY A 115 43.66 7.23 -9.88
N GLN A 116 44.06 6.21 -10.65
CA GLN A 116 45.46 5.90 -10.90
C GLN A 116 45.91 6.53 -12.23
N GLU A 117 47.12 7.09 -12.24
CA GLU A 117 47.59 7.92 -13.37
C GLU A 117 47.76 7.13 -14.68
N ALA A 118 48.31 5.92 -14.62
CA ALA A 118 48.53 5.09 -15.81
C ALA A 118 47.20 4.61 -16.42
N GLU A 119 46.27 4.22 -15.57
CA GLU A 119 44.92 3.77 -15.90
C GLU A 119 44.11 4.92 -16.51
N ARG A 120 44.21 6.13 -15.92
CA ARG A 120 43.60 7.34 -16.48
C ARG A 120 44.15 7.65 -17.87
N ALA A 121 45.48 7.63 -18.04
CA ALA A 121 46.10 7.88 -19.34
C ALA A 121 45.65 6.84 -20.39
N HIS A 122 45.52 5.56 -19.99
CA HIS A 122 45.01 4.50 -20.84
C HIS A 122 43.55 4.76 -21.29
N VAL A 123 42.68 5.14 -20.36
CA VAL A 123 41.27 5.45 -20.66
C VAL A 123 41.17 6.64 -21.61
N LEU A 124 41.92 7.72 -21.37
CA LEU A 124 41.92 8.90 -22.23
C LEU A 124 42.44 8.60 -23.65
N ALA A 125 43.49 7.79 -23.76
CA ALA A 125 44.07 7.39 -25.04
C ALA A 125 43.13 6.47 -25.85
N ASN A 126 42.28 5.70 -25.19
CA ASN A 126 41.41 4.69 -25.81
C ASN A 126 39.92 5.00 -25.69
N ILE A 127 39.56 6.23 -25.36
CA ILE A 127 38.20 6.61 -24.92
C ILE A 127 37.11 6.15 -25.91
N ASP A 128 37.38 6.18 -27.21
CA ASP A 128 36.42 5.81 -28.26
C ASP A 128 36.02 4.33 -28.21
N ARG A 129 36.84 3.47 -27.61
CA ARG A 129 36.59 2.03 -27.43
C ARG A 129 36.12 1.67 -26.02
N MET A 130 35.95 2.68 -25.16
CA MET A 130 35.64 2.49 -23.75
C MET A 130 34.24 2.98 -23.43
N VAL A 131 33.65 2.34 -22.43
CA VAL A 131 32.48 2.81 -21.73
C VAL A 131 32.95 3.52 -20.46
N VAL A 132 32.67 4.81 -20.34
CA VAL A 132 33.13 5.64 -19.23
C VAL A 132 31.96 6.08 -18.37
N GLY A 133 32.11 5.97 -17.04
CA GLY A 133 31.07 6.34 -16.10
C GLY A 133 31.58 6.53 -14.66
N PRO A 134 30.67 6.75 -13.70
CA PRO A 134 31.03 7.04 -12.32
C PRO A 134 31.70 5.84 -11.63
N ALA A 135 32.82 6.09 -10.94
CA ALA A 135 33.60 5.06 -10.24
C ALA A 135 32.83 4.39 -9.10
N LEU A 136 31.99 5.16 -8.39
CA LEU A 136 31.23 4.71 -7.23
C LEU A 136 29.84 4.16 -7.56
N SER A 137 29.51 4.03 -8.85
CA SER A 137 28.24 3.40 -9.26
C SER A 137 28.23 1.93 -8.85
N THR A 138 27.14 1.48 -8.22
CA THR A 138 26.86 0.06 -7.93
C THR A 138 26.01 -0.59 -9.03
N ARG A 139 25.63 0.18 -10.06
CA ARG A 139 24.90 -0.32 -11.23
C ARG A 139 25.86 -0.73 -12.32
N LEU A 140 25.46 -1.73 -13.11
CA LEU A 140 26.20 -2.12 -14.31
C LEU A 140 26.17 -0.98 -15.36
N ALA A 141 27.17 -0.95 -16.24
CA ALA A 141 27.32 0.10 -17.25
C ALA A 141 26.06 0.33 -18.11
N PHE A 142 25.29 -0.73 -18.34
CA PHE A 142 24.06 -0.75 -19.14
C PHE A 142 22.76 -0.63 -18.32
N GLU A 143 22.85 -0.44 -17.01
CA GLU A 143 21.70 -0.18 -16.11
C GLU A 143 21.70 1.26 -15.58
N ASP A 144 22.66 2.06 -16.02
CA ASP A 144 22.87 3.44 -15.57
C ASP A 144 22.19 4.42 -16.52
N ASP A 145 21.37 5.32 -15.99
CA ASP A 145 20.44 6.19 -16.72
C ASP A 145 21.17 7.39 -17.38
N GLY A 146 22.11 7.11 -18.28
CA GLY A 146 22.82 8.10 -19.09
C GLY A 146 24.10 8.69 -18.47
N ALA A 147 24.43 8.35 -17.22
CA ALA A 147 25.70 8.75 -16.60
C ALA A 147 26.91 7.96 -17.15
N THR A 148 26.65 6.82 -17.78
CA THR A 148 27.65 5.99 -18.42
C THR A 148 27.52 6.09 -19.95
N ARG A 149 28.63 6.39 -20.65
CA ARG A 149 28.63 6.68 -22.09
C ARG A 149 29.71 5.89 -22.82
N LEU A 150 29.39 5.40 -24.02
CA LEU A 150 30.40 4.85 -24.94
C LEU A 150 31.11 5.99 -25.64
N GLY A 151 32.44 6.03 -25.58
CA GLY A 151 33.20 7.14 -26.15
C GLY A 151 32.95 7.37 -27.64
N SER A 152 32.80 6.30 -28.44
CA SER A 152 32.48 6.43 -29.88
C SER A 152 31.11 7.04 -30.17
N SER A 153 30.20 7.10 -29.19
CA SER A 153 28.88 7.71 -29.34
C SER A 153 28.85 9.20 -28.97
N LEU A 154 29.94 9.75 -28.44
CA LEU A 154 30.03 11.14 -28.02
C LEU A 154 30.37 12.04 -29.21
N SER A 155 29.71 13.20 -29.28
CA SER A 155 30.16 14.28 -30.15
C SER A 155 31.52 14.83 -29.71
N ALA A 156 32.21 15.55 -30.61
CA ALA A 156 33.52 16.14 -30.30
C ALA A 156 33.49 17.07 -29.07
N GLY A 157 32.40 17.82 -28.89
CA GLY A 157 32.19 18.70 -27.73
C GLY A 157 31.98 17.91 -26.43
N GLU A 158 31.08 16.93 -26.44
CA GLU A 158 30.83 16.07 -25.27
C GLU A 158 32.07 15.26 -24.87
N ARG A 159 32.87 14.83 -25.85
CA ARG A 159 34.14 14.14 -25.61
C ARG A 159 35.14 15.06 -24.90
N ALA A 160 35.30 16.30 -25.37
CA ALA A 160 36.20 17.27 -24.74
C ALA A 160 35.78 17.58 -23.31
N GLU A 161 34.47 17.71 -23.06
CA GLU A 161 33.92 17.91 -21.72
C GLU A 161 34.18 16.71 -20.79
N LEU A 162 33.94 15.49 -21.27
CA LEU A 162 34.21 14.28 -20.50
C LEU A 162 35.70 14.14 -20.16
N VAL A 163 36.59 14.41 -21.12
CA VAL A 163 38.04 14.40 -20.89
C VAL A 163 38.43 15.42 -19.82
N ALA A 164 37.97 16.66 -19.94
CA ALA A 164 38.26 17.70 -18.95
C ALA A 164 37.78 17.31 -17.54
N ARG A 165 36.62 16.65 -17.43
CA ARG A 165 36.10 16.14 -16.15
C ARG A 165 36.97 15.02 -15.56
N ILE A 166 37.44 14.08 -16.38
CA ILE A 166 38.34 12.99 -15.94
C ILE A 166 39.70 13.54 -15.52
N GLU A 167 40.22 14.55 -16.21
CA GLU A 167 41.48 15.20 -15.85
C GLU A 167 41.34 15.97 -14.52
N ALA A 168 40.21 16.63 -14.31
CA ALA A 168 39.93 17.37 -13.07
C ALA A 168 39.67 16.47 -11.86
N ASP A 169 38.93 15.37 -12.03
CA ASP A 169 38.57 14.42 -10.95
C ASP A 169 38.64 12.97 -11.44
N GLY A 170 39.85 12.47 -11.66
CA GLY A 170 40.04 11.09 -12.13
C GLY A 170 39.48 10.03 -11.18
N ALA A 171 39.52 10.27 -9.86
CA ALA A 171 39.01 9.33 -8.86
C ALA A 171 37.50 9.08 -8.99
N GLY A 172 36.76 10.05 -9.52
CA GLY A 172 35.32 9.96 -9.80
C GLY A 172 34.94 9.06 -10.98
N PHE A 173 35.89 8.59 -11.81
CA PHE A 173 35.59 7.86 -13.05
C PHE A 173 36.25 6.50 -13.19
N VAL A 174 35.60 5.63 -13.94
CA VAL A 174 36.13 4.37 -14.45
C VAL A 174 35.94 4.29 -15.96
N GLY A 175 36.92 3.73 -16.66
CA GLY A 175 36.73 3.22 -18.02
C GLY A 175 36.56 1.71 -17.98
N GLN A 176 35.66 1.18 -18.78
CA GLN A 176 35.45 -0.25 -18.97
C GLN A 176 35.49 -0.58 -20.46
N GLU A 177 35.94 -1.79 -20.80
CA GLU A 177 35.90 -2.24 -22.19
C GLU A 177 34.46 -2.29 -22.71
N ALA A 178 34.25 -1.81 -23.94
CA ALA A 178 32.96 -1.93 -24.61
C ALA A 178 32.70 -3.39 -25.02
N VAL A 179 31.94 -4.11 -24.19
CA VAL A 179 31.63 -5.53 -24.44
C VAL A 179 30.51 -5.71 -25.46
N THR A 180 30.69 -6.69 -26.35
CA THR A 180 29.66 -7.22 -27.24
C THR A 180 28.94 -8.37 -26.56
N LEU A 181 27.61 -8.27 -26.43
CA LEU A 181 26.81 -9.28 -25.76
C LEU A 181 26.54 -10.49 -26.67
N SER A 182 26.41 -11.66 -26.06
CA SER A 182 25.86 -12.84 -26.72
C SER A 182 24.39 -12.61 -27.10
N THR A 183 23.93 -13.26 -28.17
CA THR A 183 22.55 -13.19 -28.62
C THR A 183 21.75 -14.45 -28.29
N THR A 184 20.44 -14.30 -28.18
CA THR A 184 19.45 -15.38 -28.08
C THR A 184 18.38 -15.19 -29.16
N PRO A 185 17.81 -16.26 -29.75
CA PRO A 185 16.74 -16.12 -30.73
C PRO A 185 15.45 -15.59 -30.09
N VAL A 186 14.82 -14.59 -30.71
CA VAL A 186 13.52 -14.02 -30.32
C VAL A 186 12.57 -14.09 -31.49
N PHE A 187 11.34 -14.55 -31.26
CA PHE A 187 10.31 -14.64 -32.29
C PHE A 187 9.57 -13.31 -32.44
N VAL A 188 9.78 -12.64 -33.58
CA VAL A 188 9.20 -11.33 -33.89
C VAL A 188 8.64 -11.37 -35.31
N GLY A 189 7.36 -11.03 -35.48
CA GLY A 189 6.76 -10.91 -36.82
C GLY A 189 6.80 -12.19 -37.66
N GLY A 190 6.81 -13.37 -37.04
CA GLY A 190 6.86 -14.66 -37.75
C GLY A 190 8.27 -15.18 -38.05
N VAL A 191 9.32 -14.45 -37.66
CA VAL A 191 10.73 -14.84 -37.87
C VAL A 191 11.51 -14.88 -36.56
N LEU A 192 12.59 -15.66 -36.52
CA LEU A 192 13.53 -15.69 -35.39
C LEU A 192 14.68 -14.71 -35.65
N GLU A 193 14.88 -13.78 -34.74
CA GLU A 193 15.96 -12.78 -34.80
C GLU A 193 16.96 -12.98 -33.64
N PRO A 194 18.28 -12.87 -33.88
CA PRO A 194 19.27 -12.92 -32.82
C PRO A 194 19.33 -11.58 -32.08
N ARG A 195 18.89 -11.55 -30.83
CA ARG A 195 18.87 -10.33 -30.01
C ARG A 195 19.80 -10.44 -28.81
N PRO A 196 20.51 -9.37 -28.40
CA PRO A 196 21.44 -9.42 -27.27
C PRO A 196 20.72 -9.79 -26.00
N ALA A 197 21.34 -10.63 -25.18
CA ALA A 197 20.81 -11.10 -23.92
C ALA A 197 21.81 -10.92 -22.78
N SER A 198 21.27 -10.69 -21.59
CA SER A 198 22.01 -10.72 -20.33
C SER A 198 21.35 -11.70 -19.38
N LEU A 199 22.16 -12.36 -18.55
CA LEU A 199 21.71 -13.34 -17.57
C LEU A 199 22.10 -12.87 -16.17
N ARG A 200 21.13 -12.82 -15.27
CA ARG A 200 21.35 -12.60 -13.84
C ARG A 200 21.09 -13.90 -13.09
N VAL A 201 22.12 -14.42 -12.43
CA VAL A 201 22.04 -15.58 -11.54
C VAL A 201 22.00 -15.13 -10.09
N TYR A 202 21.45 -15.97 -9.22
CA TYR A 202 21.33 -15.68 -7.80
C TYR A 202 22.12 -16.70 -6.99
N LEU A 203 22.95 -16.20 -6.07
CA LEU A 203 23.68 -17.03 -5.13
C LEU A 203 23.03 -16.89 -3.75
N ALA A 204 22.81 -18.02 -3.09
CA ALA A 204 22.36 -18.08 -1.71
C ALA A 204 23.50 -18.59 -0.83
N ARG A 205 23.63 -18.05 0.38
CA ARG A 205 24.59 -18.56 1.37
C ARG A 205 23.89 -19.59 2.26
N THR A 206 24.37 -20.82 2.22
CA THR A 206 23.95 -21.94 3.07
C THR A 206 25.01 -22.21 4.15
N PRO A 207 24.74 -23.11 5.12
CA PRO A 207 25.76 -23.56 6.08
C PRO A 207 27.02 -24.15 5.42
N GLU A 208 26.88 -24.71 4.21
CA GLU A 208 27.95 -25.34 3.43
C GLU A 208 28.72 -24.33 2.55
N GLY A 209 28.24 -23.09 2.42
CA GLY A 209 28.91 -22.04 1.64
C GLY A 209 27.98 -21.31 0.68
N TRP A 210 28.53 -20.78 -0.41
CA TRP A 210 27.73 -20.13 -1.45
C TRP A 210 27.27 -21.16 -2.49
N THR A 211 25.96 -21.22 -2.72
CA THR A 211 25.35 -22.10 -3.72
C THR A 211 24.64 -21.27 -4.78
N VAL A 212 24.88 -21.58 -6.05
CA VAL A 212 24.17 -20.98 -7.18
C VAL A 212 22.79 -21.62 -7.29
N MET A 213 21.74 -20.81 -7.27
CA MET A 213 20.38 -21.33 -7.47
C MET A 213 20.20 -21.77 -8.94
N PRO A 214 19.63 -22.95 -9.21
CA PRO A 214 19.42 -23.43 -10.58
C PRO A 214 18.34 -22.59 -11.27
N GLY A 215 18.79 -21.63 -12.09
CA GLY A 215 17.93 -20.71 -12.83
C GLY A 215 18.53 -19.31 -12.92
N GLY A 216 17.70 -18.34 -13.26
CA GLY A 216 18.11 -16.95 -13.34
C GLY A 216 17.04 -16.06 -13.94
N PHE A 217 17.40 -14.80 -14.13
CA PHE A 217 16.59 -13.82 -14.83
C PHE A 217 17.32 -13.41 -16.11
N ALA A 218 16.77 -13.78 -17.27
CA ALA A 218 17.31 -13.34 -18.56
C ALA A 218 16.55 -12.11 -19.06
N ARG A 219 17.31 -11.09 -19.49
CA ARG A 219 16.77 -9.91 -20.17
C ARG A 219 17.28 -9.88 -21.59
N VAL A 220 16.38 -9.66 -22.54
CA VAL A 220 16.66 -9.65 -23.98
C VAL A 220 16.35 -8.28 -24.56
N GLY A 221 17.29 -7.68 -25.29
CA GLY A 221 17.15 -6.36 -25.87
C GLY A 221 16.11 -6.31 -27.01
N PHE A 222 15.55 -5.12 -27.25
CA PHE A 222 14.64 -4.89 -28.39
C PHE A 222 15.37 -4.62 -29.72
N SER A 223 16.64 -4.22 -29.65
CA SER A 223 17.47 -3.89 -30.81
C SER A 223 18.24 -5.12 -31.30
N LEU A 224 18.65 -5.10 -32.57
CA LEU A 224 19.65 -6.02 -33.13
C LEU A 224 21.08 -5.59 -32.81
N ASP A 225 21.27 -4.37 -32.30
CA ASP A 225 22.56 -3.86 -31.84
C ASP A 225 23.05 -4.67 -30.63
N PRO A 226 24.16 -5.43 -30.77
CA PRO A 226 24.66 -6.31 -29.71
C PRO A 226 25.46 -5.58 -28.62
N THR A 227 25.60 -4.26 -28.71
CA THR A 227 26.31 -3.48 -27.68
C THR A 227 25.54 -3.49 -26.36
N ALA A 228 26.26 -3.58 -25.24
CA ALA A 228 25.62 -3.58 -23.92
C ALA A 228 24.78 -2.33 -23.65
N ILE A 229 25.16 -1.17 -24.20
CA ILE A 229 24.40 0.09 -24.05
C ILE A 229 23.01 0.02 -24.71
N ALA A 230 22.85 -0.77 -25.77
CA ALA A 230 21.54 -0.95 -26.42
C ALA A 230 20.48 -1.57 -25.47
N MET A 231 20.91 -2.25 -24.40
CA MET A 231 20.01 -2.81 -23.38
C MET A 231 19.35 -1.76 -22.46
N GLN A 232 19.87 -0.53 -22.42
CA GLN A 232 19.29 0.57 -21.64
C GLN A 232 17.87 0.95 -22.15
N ARG A 233 17.57 0.71 -23.43
CA ARG A 233 16.28 1.05 -24.07
C ARG A 233 15.12 0.10 -23.73
N GLY A 234 15.26 -0.69 -22.66
CA GLY A 234 14.29 -1.72 -22.26
C GLY A 234 14.62 -3.11 -22.80
N GLY A 235 13.83 -4.10 -22.38
CA GLY A 235 13.97 -5.48 -22.86
C GLY A 235 12.82 -6.37 -22.42
N GLN A 236 12.70 -7.52 -23.05
CA GLN A 236 11.79 -8.60 -22.65
C GLN A 236 12.48 -9.51 -21.63
N ALA A 237 11.69 -10.12 -20.75
CA ALA A 237 12.19 -11.18 -19.87
C ALA A 237 12.06 -12.54 -20.57
N ALA A 238 13.06 -13.40 -20.39
CA ALA A 238 13.03 -14.78 -20.85
C ALA A 238 13.26 -15.73 -19.67
N ASP A 239 12.70 -16.93 -19.78
CA ASP A 239 12.96 -18.01 -18.84
C ASP A 239 14.38 -18.56 -19.02
N VAL A 240 14.98 -19.05 -17.94
CA VAL A 240 16.36 -19.55 -17.91
C VAL A 240 16.34 -21.02 -17.52
N TRP A 241 16.59 -21.88 -18.51
CA TRP A 241 16.58 -23.32 -18.31
C TRP A 241 17.97 -23.84 -17.98
N VAL A 242 18.13 -24.39 -16.78
CA VAL A 242 19.30 -25.20 -16.40
C VAL A 242 18.96 -26.66 -16.66
N VAL A 243 19.63 -27.27 -17.63
CA VAL A 243 19.35 -28.64 -18.04
C VAL A 243 19.99 -29.65 -17.08
N SER A 244 19.30 -30.76 -16.84
CA SER A 244 19.76 -31.89 -16.04
C SER A 244 19.52 -33.19 -16.80
N ASP A 245 20.47 -34.11 -16.73
CA ASP A 245 20.37 -35.48 -17.24
C ASP A 245 19.59 -36.41 -16.30
N ARG A 246 19.32 -35.94 -15.08
CA ARG A 246 18.56 -36.64 -14.04
C ARG A 246 17.24 -35.92 -13.75
N PRO A 247 16.21 -36.63 -13.25
CA PRO A 247 14.99 -36.00 -12.75
C PRO A 247 15.36 -34.89 -11.76
N VAL A 248 14.88 -33.67 -12.02
CA VAL A 248 15.10 -32.52 -11.15
C VAL A 248 14.16 -32.65 -9.95
N GLU A 249 14.72 -32.75 -8.75
CA GLU A 249 13.93 -32.70 -7.53
C GLU A 249 13.24 -31.34 -7.43
N ARG A 250 11.94 -31.37 -7.14
CA ARG A 250 11.17 -30.14 -6.90
C ARG A 250 11.45 -29.65 -5.49
N GLU A 251 12.49 -28.83 -5.35
CA GLU A 251 12.74 -28.13 -4.09
C GLU A 251 11.60 -27.15 -3.81
N THR A 252 11.02 -27.28 -2.63
CA THR A 252 10.02 -26.35 -2.10
C THR A 252 10.35 -26.09 -0.64
N LEU A 253 10.30 -24.81 -0.24
CA LEU A 253 10.40 -24.44 1.17
C LEU A 253 9.07 -24.66 1.91
N LEU A 254 8.02 -25.10 1.20
CA LEU A 254 6.75 -25.47 1.79
C LEU A 254 6.86 -26.87 2.42
N PRO A 255 6.35 -27.06 3.65
CA PRO A 255 6.32 -28.37 4.29
C PRO A 255 5.64 -29.42 3.40
N GLN A 256 6.18 -30.64 3.37
CA GLN A 256 5.58 -31.74 2.63
C GLN A 256 4.37 -32.31 3.39
N GLU A 257 3.43 -32.96 2.68
CA GLU A 257 2.20 -33.51 3.29
C GLU A 257 2.45 -34.42 4.50
N HIS A 258 3.60 -35.10 4.51
CA HIS A 258 3.97 -36.06 5.55
C HIS A 258 4.59 -35.42 6.81
N GLU A 259 4.95 -34.14 6.77
CA GLU A 259 5.65 -33.45 7.89
C GLU A 259 4.69 -32.90 8.95
N GLY A 260 3.38 -33.13 8.78
CA GLY A 260 2.34 -32.47 9.58
C GLY A 260 2.21 -30.99 9.22
N PHE A 261 1.02 -30.42 9.39
CA PHE A 261 0.82 -29.00 9.16
C PHE A 261 0.61 -28.29 10.50
N THR A 262 1.32 -27.18 10.70
CA THR A 262 0.99 -26.25 11.78
C THR A 262 0.20 -25.12 11.16
N ARG A 263 -0.98 -24.81 11.72
CA ARG A 263 -1.69 -23.59 11.33
C ARG A 263 -0.89 -22.40 11.82
N THR A 264 -0.16 -21.73 10.92
CA THR A 264 0.46 -20.44 11.22
C THR A 264 -0.67 -19.46 11.54
N MET A 265 -0.86 -19.16 12.82
CA MET A 265 -1.67 -18.01 13.20
C MET A 265 -0.94 -16.78 12.66
N PRO A 266 -1.63 -15.87 11.93
CA PRO A 266 -0.98 -14.67 11.43
C PRO A 266 -0.25 -14.02 12.59
N GLY A 267 1.03 -13.71 12.39
CA GLY A 267 1.80 -12.93 13.37
C GLY A 267 1.02 -11.68 13.76
N SER A 268 1.33 -11.15 14.95
CA SER A 268 0.67 -9.95 15.48
C SER A 268 0.64 -8.84 14.41
N LEU A 269 -0.58 -8.42 14.04
CA LEU A 269 -0.83 -7.45 12.98
C LEU A 269 -0.04 -6.16 13.26
N PRO A 270 0.78 -5.67 12.32
CA PRO A 270 1.46 -4.38 12.48
C PRO A 270 0.44 -3.27 12.74
N SER A 271 0.76 -2.37 13.66
CA SER A 271 -0.14 -1.29 14.11
C SER A 271 -0.62 -0.42 12.95
N ARG A 272 0.27 -0.06 12.04
CA ARG A 272 -0.07 0.70 10.83
C ARG A 272 -1.01 -0.05 9.89
N ALA A 273 -0.81 -1.36 9.72
CA ALA A 273 -1.70 -2.17 8.89
C ALA A 273 -3.12 -2.19 9.48
N ALA A 274 -3.24 -2.24 10.81
CA ALA A 274 -4.51 -2.13 11.52
C ALA A 274 -5.17 -0.75 11.34
N GLU A 275 -4.38 0.32 11.40
CA GLU A 275 -4.86 1.69 11.16
C GLU A 275 -5.37 1.86 9.73
N ASN A 276 -4.60 1.42 8.72
CA ASN A 276 -5.02 1.47 7.31
C ASN A 276 -6.30 0.66 7.05
N LEU A 277 -6.46 -0.51 7.70
CA LEU A 277 -7.70 -1.29 7.62
C LEU A 277 -8.88 -0.53 8.22
N THR A 278 -8.68 0.12 9.37
CA THR A 278 -9.71 0.95 10.02
C THR A 278 -10.13 2.10 9.12
N TRP A 279 -9.17 2.86 8.58
CA TRP A 279 -9.45 3.97 7.68
C TRP A 279 -10.09 3.54 6.36
N LEU A 280 -9.65 2.42 5.78
CA LEU A 280 -10.31 1.85 4.61
C LEU A 280 -11.80 1.59 4.88
N GLY A 281 -12.12 0.96 6.03
CA GLY A 281 -13.50 0.72 6.42
C GLY A 281 -14.31 2.01 6.53
N ARG A 282 -13.71 3.05 7.13
CA ARG A 282 -14.33 4.38 7.24
C ARG A 282 -14.56 5.04 5.88
N TYR A 283 -13.54 5.08 5.01
CA TYR A 283 -13.67 5.72 3.70
C TYR A 283 -14.73 5.05 2.83
N ILE A 284 -14.81 3.73 2.85
CA ILE A 284 -15.81 2.98 2.07
C ILE A 284 -17.23 3.28 2.55
N GLU A 285 -17.48 3.29 3.86
CA GLU A 285 -18.79 3.65 4.40
C GLU A 285 -19.11 5.12 4.19
N ARG A 286 -18.14 6.03 4.36
CA ARG A 286 -18.32 7.45 4.07
C ARG A 286 -18.73 7.66 2.62
N SER A 287 -18.05 6.99 1.67
CA SER A 287 -18.42 7.04 0.26
C SER A 287 -19.83 6.49 0.02
N GLU A 288 -20.22 5.39 0.67
CA GLU A 288 -21.57 4.84 0.55
C GLU A 288 -22.63 5.82 1.05
N ASP A 289 -22.43 6.41 2.22
CA ASP A 289 -23.37 7.36 2.81
C ASP A 289 -23.47 8.64 1.97
N THR A 290 -22.35 9.21 1.53
CA THR A 290 -22.35 10.37 0.62
C THR A 290 -23.11 10.06 -0.68
N VAL A 291 -22.88 8.89 -1.28
CA VAL A 291 -23.61 8.46 -2.49
C VAL A 291 -25.11 8.32 -2.24
N ARG A 292 -25.52 7.83 -1.06
CA ARG A 292 -26.94 7.72 -0.68
C ARG A 292 -27.61 9.08 -0.54
N VAL A 293 -26.96 10.03 0.13
CA VAL A 293 -27.47 11.41 0.27
C VAL A 293 -27.56 12.09 -1.10
N LEU A 294 -26.51 12.00 -1.92
CA LEU A 294 -26.50 12.58 -3.28
C LEU A 294 -27.58 11.96 -4.16
N ARG A 295 -27.82 10.65 -4.07
CA ARG A 295 -28.92 10.01 -4.80
C ARG A 295 -30.27 10.58 -4.38
N ALA A 296 -30.52 10.67 -3.07
CA ALA A 296 -31.79 11.20 -2.55
C ALA A 296 -31.99 12.68 -2.91
N TYR A 297 -30.92 13.47 -2.94
CA TYR A 297 -30.90 14.85 -3.42
C TYR A 297 -31.25 14.93 -4.91
N HIS A 298 -30.53 14.20 -5.76
CA HIS A 298 -30.70 14.29 -7.22
C HIS A 298 -32.00 13.69 -7.75
N VAL A 299 -32.58 12.70 -7.06
CA VAL A 299 -33.94 12.20 -7.36
C VAL A 299 -34.93 13.35 -7.26
N ARG A 300 -34.90 14.08 -6.16
CA ARG A 300 -35.82 15.22 -5.91
C ARG A 300 -35.52 16.39 -6.84
N LEU A 301 -34.25 16.69 -7.10
CA LEU A 301 -33.87 17.72 -8.07
C LEU A 301 -34.43 17.41 -9.46
N ALA A 302 -34.41 16.13 -9.89
CA ALA A 302 -34.97 15.72 -11.17
C ALA A 302 -36.51 15.84 -11.21
N GLU A 303 -37.18 15.59 -10.09
CA GLU A 303 -38.64 15.70 -9.97
C GLU A 303 -39.12 17.16 -9.94
N THR A 304 -38.42 18.05 -9.23
CA THR A 304 -38.88 19.43 -9.01
C THR A 304 -38.24 20.44 -9.97
N SER A 305 -37.05 20.14 -10.50
CA SER A 305 -36.21 21.09 -11.25
C SER A 305 -35.94 22.41 -10.50
N ASP A 306 -36.08 22.41 -9.17
CA ASP A 306 -35.90 23.58 -8.30
C ASP A 306 -34.87 23.27 -7.21
N PRO A 307 -33.60 23.71 -7.37
CA PRO A 307 -32.54 23.47 -6.38
C PRO A 307 -32.73 24.28 -5.09
N ASP A 308 -33.56 25.32 -5.10
CA ASP A 308 -33.77 26.21 -3.96
C ASP A 308 -34.98 25.84 -3.11
N MET A 309 -35.64 24.71 -3.44
CA MET A 309 -36.65 24.15 -2.57
C MET A 309 -36.08 23.92 -1.16
N PRO A 310 -36.85 24.19 -0.08
CA PRO A 310 -36.31 24.22 1.27
C PRO A 310 -35.53 22.96 1.69
N LEU A 311 -35.98 21.77 1.28
CA LEU A 311 -35.30 20.51 1.60
C LEU A 311 -33.97 20.33 0.85
N LEU A 312 -33.88 20.74 -0.43
CA LEU A 312 -32.62 20.64 -1.18
C LEU A 312 -31.61 21.67 -0.71
N ALA A 313 -32.05 22.90 -0.47
CA ALA A 313 -31.21 23.93 0.16
C ALA A 313 -30.68 23.44 1.53
N ASP A 314 -31.54 22.82 2.34
CA ASP A 314 -31.15 22.29 3.65
C ASP A 314 -30.07 21.19 3.58
N ILE A 315 -30.14 20.33 2.57
CA ILE A 315 -29.16 19.26 2.34
C ILE A 315 -27.86 19.81 1.74
N ARG A 316 -27.96 20.77 0.81
CA ARG A 316 -26.80 21.47 0.26
C ARG A 316 -25.96 22.10 1.37
N ASP A 317 -26.60 22.84 2.27
CA ASP A 317 -25.95 23.47 3.42
C ASP A 317 -25.36 22.44 4.41
N TYR A 318 -25.97 21.26 4.52
CA TYR A 318 -25.43 20.17 5.34
C TYR A 318 -24.18 19.53 4.73
N LEU A 319 -24.12 19.43 3.40
CA LEU A 319 -23.04 18.76 2.65
C LEU A 319 -21.83 19.67 2.41
N GLU A 320 -22.03 20.98 2.32
CA GLU A 320 -20.97 21.97 2.03
C GLU A 320 -19.75 21.87 2.98
N PRO A 321 -19.89 21.76 4.32
CA PRO A 321 -18.73 21.64 5.22
C PRO A 321 -17.87 20.39 5.00
N PHE A 322 -18.41 19.38 4.29
CA PHE A 322 -17.69 18.15 3.94
C PHE A 322 -17.06 18.20 2.55
N GLY A 323 -17.11 19.35 1.86
CA GLY A 323 -16.58 19.51 0.50
C GLY A 323 -17.40 18.76 -0.56
N ILE A 324 -18.70 18.58 -0.31
CA ILE A 324 -19.63 17.90 -1.21
C ILE A 324 -20.56 18.95 -1.85
N GLU A 325 -20.13 19.47 -3.00
CA GLU A 325 -20.89 20.45 -3.79
C GLU A 325 -21.94 19.76 -4.65
N VAL A 326 -23.22 20.03 -4.41
CA VAL A 326 -24.35 19.34 -5.06
C VAL A 326 -24.64 19.81 -6.48
N GLU A 327 -24.07 20.95 -6.88
CA GLU A 327 -24.12 21.51 -8.22
C GLU A 327 -23.35 20.64 -9.22
N THR A 328 -22.35 19.91 -8.74
CA THR A 328 -21.60 18.93 -9.52
C THR A 328 -22.17 17.53 -9.27
N ALA A 329 -22.48 16.79 -10.33
CA ALA A 329 -23.06 15.44 -10.20
C ALA A 329 -22.17 14.48 -9.39
N ILE A 330 -20.86 14.56 -9.61
CA ILE A 330 -19.84 13.80 -8.89
C ILE A 330 -18.89 14.79 -8.19
N PRO A 331 -19.11 15.08 -6.90
CA PRO A 331 -18.32 16.08 -6.19
C PRO A 331 -16.88 15.62 -5.93
N GLN A 332 -15.93 16.55 -5.93
CA GLN A 332 -14.50 16.24 -5.70
C GLN A 332 -14.25 15.59 -4.33
N GLY A 333 -15.03 15.95 -3.30
CA GLY A 333 -14.94 15.32 -1.97
C GLY A 333 -15.30 13.83 -1.97
N LEU A 334 -16.23 13.40 -2.84
CA LEU A 334 -16.57 11.98 -3.01
C LEU A 334 -15.42 11.23 -3.69
N ILE A 335 -14.85 11.81 -4.75
CA ILE A 335 -13.68 11.25 -5.45
C ILE A 335 -12.51 11.09 -4.47
N GLY A 336 -12.17 12.16 -3.74
CA GLY A 336 -11.07 12.16 -2.76
C GLY A 336 -11.26 11.13 -1.64
N THR A 337 -12.49 10.89 -1.19
CA THR A 337 -12.79 9.85 -0.21
C THR A 337 -12.52 8.44 -0.78
N LEU A 338 -12.96 8.18 -2.01
CA LEU A 338 -12.70 6.90 -2.68
C LEU A 338 -11.22 6.68 -2.99
N ASP A 339 -10.49 7.73 -3.37
CA ASP A 339 -9.04 7.63 -3.59
C ASP A 339 -8.28 7.39 -2.30
N SER A 340 -8.73 7.96 -1.18
CA SER A 340 -8.20 7.65 0.15
C SER A 340 -8.43 6.19 0.52
N ALA A 341 -9.56 5.60 0.12
CA ALA A 341 -9.81 4.16 0.26
C ALA A 341 -8.84 3.33 -0.58
N VAL A 342 -8.62 3.69 -1.86
CA VAL A 342 -7.65 3.01 -2.75
C VAL A 342 -6.23 3.10 -2.19
N TYR A 343 -5.83 4.28 -1.71
CA TYR A 343 -4.53 4.51 -1.09
C TYR A 343 -4.34 3.62 0.14
N SER A 344 -5.29 3.65 1.08
CA SER A 344 -5.24 2.84 2.31
C SER A 344 -5.16 1.35 1.97
N ALA A 345 -5.96 0.86 1.02
CA ALA A 345 -5.90 -0.53 0.57
C ALA A 345 -4.56 -0.87 -0.11
N GLY A 346 -3.93 0.10 -0.78
CA GLY A 346 -2.63 -0.07 -1.43
C GLY A 346 -1.51 -0.39 -0.44
N GLN A 347 -1.55 0.20 0.76
CA GLN A 347 -0.57 -0.04 1.83
C GLN A 347 -0.65 -1.46 2.42
N ILE A 348 -1.78 -2.13 2.25
CA ILE A 348 -2.09 -3.46 2.82
C ILE A 348 -2.50 -4.45 1.71
N ARG A 349 -1.96 -4.28 0.51
CA ARG A 349 -2.37 -5.04 -0.70
C ARG A 349 -2.23 -6.55 -0.54
N ASP A 350 -1.28 -7.02 0.26
CA ASP A 350 -1.07 -8.44 0.56
C ASP A 350 -2.22 -9.09 1.34
N ARG A 351 -3.15 -8.28 1.88
CA ARG A 351 -4.31 -8.73 2.67
C ARG A 351 -5.60 -8.84 1.86
N PHE A 352 -5.60 -8.44 0.60
CA PHE A 352 -6.78 -8.52 -0.26
C PHE A 352 -6.70 -9.71 -1.20
N SER A 353 -7.86 -10.29 -1.50
CA SER A 353 -7.98 -11.16 -2.67
C SER A 353 -7.73 -10.34 -3.94
N PRO A 354 -7.23 -10.97 -5.02
CA PRO A 354 -7.09 -10.31 -6.32
C PRO A 354 -8.40 -9.64 -6.78
N ASP A 355 -9.54 -10.30 -6.54
CA ASP A 355 -10.86 -9.81 -6.92
C ASP A 355 -11.28 -8.58 -6.10
N GLY A 356 -11.02 -8.57 -4.79
CA GLY A 356 -11.31 -7.40 -3.95
C GLY A 356 -10.50 -6.18 -4.38
N TRP A 357 -9.23 -6.38 -4.73
CA TRP A 357 -8.38 -5.31 -5.26
C TRP A 357 -8.87 -4.78 -6.62
N LEU A 358 -9.27 -5.68 -7.52
CA LEU A 358 -9.83 -5.30 -8.82
C LEU A 358 -11.15 -4.54 -8.68
N ALA A 359 -12.04 -4.98 -7.79
CA ALA A 359 -13.30 -4.32 -7.52
C ALA A 359 -13.11 -2.89 -7.00
N LEU A 360 -12.15 -2.66 -6.09
CA LEU A 360 -11.85 -1.32 -5.59
C LEU A 360 -11.26 -0.41 -6.69
N LYS A 361 -10.37 -0.95 -7.53
CA LYS A 361 -9.84 -0.20 -8.68
C LYS A 361 -10.91 0.14 -9.70
N ASP A 362 -11.81 -0.78 -9.99
CA ASP A 362 -12.93 -0.56 -10.90
C ASP A 362 -13.91 0.48 -10.35
N LEU A 363 -14.12 0.50 -9.03
CA LEU A 363 -14.90 1.53 -8.34
C LEU A 363 -14.29 2.93 -8.54
N SER A 364 -12.99 3.10 -8.24
CA SER A 364 -12.29 4.39 -8.44
C SER A 364 -12.24 4.80 -9.92
N LYS A 365 -11.99 3.85 -10.84
CA LYS A 365 -12.05 4.13 -12.28
C LYS A 365 -13.43 4.61 -12.72
N THR A 366 -14.49 4.01 -12.18
CA THR A 366 -15.88 4.36 -12.53
C THR A 366 -16.22 5.77 -12.06
N ILE A 367 -15.88 6.14 -10.82
CA ILE A 367 -16.23 7.47 -10.29
C ILE A 367 -15.52 8.60 -11.05
N HIS A 368 -14.26 8.39 -11.43
CA HIS A 368 -13.50 9.36 -12.25
C HIS A 368 -14.14 9.53 -13.63
N LYS A 369 -14.52 8.43 -14.28
CA LYS A 369 -15.23 8.52 -15.55
C LYS A 369 -16.56 9.26 -15.41
N PHE A 370 -17.30 9.00 -14.33
CA PHE A 370 -18.57 9.69 -14.10
C PHE A 370 -18.40 11.19 -13.87
N ALA A 371 -17.31 11.62 -13.24
CA ALA A 371 -17.02 13.03 -13.04
C ALA A 371 -17.00 13.83 -14.35
N ASP A 372 -16.53 13.22 -15.44
CA ASP A 372 -16.45 13.87 -16.75
C ASP A 372 -17.75 13.78 -17.57
N THR A 373 -18.62 12.80 -17.28
CA THR A 373 -19.72 12.42 -18.19
C THR A 373 -21.12 12.59 -17.63
N VAL A 374 -21.28 12.76 -16.32
CA VAL A 374 -22.59 12.72 -15.65
C VAL A 374 -23.06 14.13 -15.31
N ALA A 375 -24.29 14.46 -15.69
CA ALA A 375 -24.95 15.71 -15.33
C ALA A 375 -25.77 15.60 -14.03
N PRO A 376 -26.00 16.69 -13.29
CA PRO A 376 -26.89 16.70 -12.11
C PRO A 376 -28.32 16.27 -12.44
N GLY A 377 -29.02 15.69 -11.46
CA GLY A 377 -30.41 15.24 -11.61
C GLY A 377 -30.54 13.75 -11.96
N ASP A 378 -31.26 13.42 -13.02
CA ASP A 378 -31.58 12.03 -13.38
C ASP A 378 -30.32 11.20 -13.72
N ASP A 379 -29.35 11.80 -14.42
CA ASP A 379 -28.06 11.16 -14.73
C ASP A 379 -27.27 10.84 -13.46
N ALA A 380 -27.16 11.82 -12.55
CA ALA A 380 -26.53 11.62 -11.24
C ALA A 380 -27.22 10.52 -10.43
N THR A 381 -28.56 10.47 -10.43
CA THR A 381 -29.33 9.42 -9.74
C THR A 381 -28.97 8.01 -10.25
N ARG A 382 -28.89 7.83 -11.58
CA ARG A 382 -28.44 6.58 -12.20
C ARG A 382 -27.00 6.25 -11.83
N ALA A 383 -26.10 7.24 -11.90
CA ALA A 383 -24.70 7.08 -11.55
C ALA A 383 -24.52 6.64 -10.09
N MET A 384 -25.19 7.31 -9.14
CA MET A 384 -25.16 6.94 -7.71
C MET A 384 -25.69 5.53 -7.48
N THR A 385 -26.72 5.10 -8.21
CA THR A 385 -27.21 3.72 -8.15
C THR A 385 -26.16 2.70 -8.62
N VAL A 386 -25.40 3.01 -9.67
CA VAL A 386 -24.27 2.17 -10.10
C VAL A 386 -23.18 2.13 -9.02
N MET A 387 -22.85 3.27 -8.43
CA MET A 387 -21.84 3.36 -7.37
C MET A 387 -22.22 2.54 -6.13
N LEU A 388 -23.48 2.60 -5.68
CA LEU A 388 -23.97 1.78 -4.56
C LEU A 388 -23.84 0.28 -4.83
N ARG A 389 -24.18 -0.18 -6.04
CA ARG A 389 -23.99 -1.60 -6.41
C ARG A 389 -22.52 -2.01 -6.39
N LYS A 390 -21.62 -1.16 -6.87
CA LYS A 390 -20.18 -1.44 -6.86
C LYS A 390 -19.59 -1.43 -5.44
N LEU A 391 -20.00 -0.48 -4.60
CA LEU A 391 -19.64 -0.43 -3.17
C LEU A 391 -20.14 -1.67 -2.42
N ALA A 392 -21.40 -2.07 -2.64
CA ALA A 392 -21.97 -3.29 -2.07
C ALA A 392 -21.21 -4.54 -2.55
N GLY A 393 -20.87 -4.62 -3.84
CA GLY A 393 -20.08 -5.71 -4.42
C GLY A 393 -18.68 -5.81 -3.79
N PHE A 394 -17.99 -4.68 -3.65
CA PHE A 394 -16.69 -4.63 -2.97
C PHE A 394 -16.81 -5.06 -1.50
N SER A 395 -17.77 -4.51 -0.76
CA SER A 395 -18.08 -4.90 0.62
C SER A 395 -18.36 -6.41 0.75
N GLY A 396 -19.14 -6.98 -0.17
CA GLY A 396 -19.43 -8.40 -0.21
C GLY A 396 -18.17 -9.24 -0.42
N LEU A 397 -17.33 -8.86 -1.39
CA LEU A 397 -16.05 -9.54 -1.64
C LEU A 397 -15.12 -9.49 -0.42
N LEU A 398 -15.10 -8.39 0.33
CA LEU A 398 -14.33 -8.32 1.58
C LEU A 398 -14.87 -9.27 2.65
N HIS A 399 -16.19 -9.35 2.80
CA HIS A 399 -16.82 -10.17 3.84
C HIS A 399 -16.73 -11.68 3.56
N GLU A 400 -16.70 -12.07 2.27
CA GLU A 400 -16.61 -13.47 1.85
C GLU A 400 -15.16 -13.96 1.74
N ASN A 401 -14.22 -13.11 1.29
CA ASN A 401 -12.86 -13.56 0.96
C ASN A 401 -11.79 -13.20 1.99
N MET A 402 -12.04 -12.21 2.85
CA MET A 402 -11.07 -11.83 3.89
C MET A 402 -11.23 -12.76 5.09
N TYR A 403 -10.13 -13.42 5.48
CA TYR A 403 -10.16 -14.25 6.68
C TYR A 403 -10.43 -13.38 7.93
N ARG A 404 -11.37 -13.82 8.78
CA ARG A 404 -11.84 -13.13 10.00
C ARG A 404 -10.85 -13.16 11.17
N PHE A 405 -9.65 -12.64 10.95
CA PHE A 405 -8.63 -12.37 11.96
C PHE A 405 -8.70 -10.90 12.43
N THR A 406 -7.77 -10.50 13.31
CA THR A 406 -7.66 -9.14 13.86
C THR A 406 -7.73 -8.03 12.80
N GLY A 407 -7.12 -8.23 11.62
CA GLY A 407 -7.18 -7.24 10.54
C GLY A 407 -8.61 -7.00 10.02
N TRP A 408 -9.38 -8.07 9.81
CA TRP A 408 -10.78 -7.96 9.41
C TRP A 408 -11.61 -7.22 10.47
N ARG A 409 -11.30 -7.41 11.76
CA ARG A 409 -11.98 -6.71 12.86
C ARG A 409 -11.74 -5.21 12.81
N PHE A 410 -10.50 -4.77 12.58
CA PHE A 410 -10.20 -3.33 12.45
C PHE A 410 -10.92 -2.69 11.26
N LEU A 411 -10.98 -3.40 10.13
CA LEU A 411 -11.79 -2.99 8.98
C LEU A 411 -13.27 -2.83 9.37
N GLU A 412 -13.85 -3.86 10.00
CA GLU A 412 -15.25 -3.84 10.43
C GLU A 412 -15.53 -2.73 11.45
N ILE A 413 -14.65 -2.52 12.41
CA ILE A 413 -14.72 -1.40 13.37
C ILE A 413 -14.77 -0.07 12.63
N GLY A 414 -13.86 0.15 11.67
CA GLY A 414 -13.84 1.36 10.85
C GLY A 414 -15.18 1.60 10.15
N ARG A 415 -15.76 0.56 9.56
CA ARG A 415 -17.07 0.65 8.90
C ARG A 415 -18.18 1.04 9.88
N ARG A 416 -18.26 0.34 11.01
CA ARG A 416 -19.33 0.56 12.01
C ARG A 416 -19.22 1.93 12.68
N LEU A 417 -18.00 2.40 12.95
CA LEU A 417 -17.76 3.76 13.44
C LEU A 417 -18.33 4.79 12.46
N GLU A 418 -17.92 4.72 11.20
CA GLU A 418 -18.34 5.73 10.22
C GLU A 418 -19.85 5.70 9.99
N ARG A 419 -20.44 4.51 9.80
CA ARG A 419 -21.90 4.38 9.61
C ARG A 419 -22.68 4.92 10.81
N GLY A 420 -22.22 4.65 12.03
CA GLY A 420 -22.84 5.17 13.25
C GLY A 420 -22.80 6.70 13.30
N ILE A 421 -21.64 7.30 13.00
CA ILE A 421 -21.44 8.75 12.95
C ILE A 421 -22.36 9.41 11.90
N GLN A 422 -22.37 8.89 10.68
CA GLN A 422 -23.13 9.47 9.58
C GLN A 422 -24.63 9.31 9.75
N THR A 423 -25.08 8.17 10.29
CA THR A 423 -26.49 7.96 10.62
C THR A 423 -26.94 8.94 11.70
N ALA A 424 -26.14 9.12 12.75
CA ALA A 424 -26.43 10.07 13.83
C ALA A 424 -26.51 11.52 13.33
N ARG A 425 -25.54 11.98 12.54
CA ARG A 425 -25.52 13.34 11.95
C ARG A 425 -26.71 13.59 11.01
N THR A 426 -26.98 12.64 10.13
CA THR A 426 -28.08 12.78 9.16
C THR A 426 -29.43 12.74 9.86
N LEU A 427 -29.61 11.87 10.87
CA LEU A 427 -30.80 11.89 11.72
C LEU A 427 -30.93 13.20 12.47
N SER A 428 -29.85 13.73 13.06
CA SER A 428 -29.88 15.03 13.74
C SER A 428 -30.43 16.10 12.82
N ARG A 429 -29.86 16.21 11.61
CA ARG A 429 -30.28 17.18 10.60
C ARG A 429 -31.74 16.98 10.20
N LEU A 430 -32.13 15.79 9.73
CA LEU A 430 -33.44 15.56 9.09
C LEU A 430 -34.59 15.38 10.08
N THR A 431 -34.31 15.20 11.37
CA THR A 431 -35.35 15.04 12.38
C THR A 431 -35.53 16.28 13.26
N ARG A 432 -34.65 17.30 13.18
CA ARG A 432 -34.71 18.49 14.04
C ARG A 432 -36.04 19.25 13.94
N ASN A 433 -36.34 20.03 14.96
CA ASN A 433 -37.48 20.94 14.93
C ASN A 433 -37.30 21.96 13.80
N GLY A 434 -38.31 22.12 12.95
CA GLY A 434 -38.25 22.99 11.77
C GLY A 434 -37.52 22.39 10.57
N ALA A 435 -37.25 21.07 10.55
CA ALA A 435 -36.81 20.39 9.34
C ALA A 435 -37.85 20.58 8.21
N PRO A 436 -37.43 20.79 6.95
CA PRO A 436 -38.34 20.94 5.81
C PRO A 436 -39.26 19.73 5.60
N GLU A 437 -40.39 19.96 4.93
CA GLU A 437 -41.30 18.89 4.52
C GLU A 437 -40.57 17.84 3.66
N GLY A 438 -40.85 16.56 3.88
CA GLY A 438 -40.19 15.44 3.20
C GLY A 438 -38.82 15.02 3.79
N ALA A 439 -38.31 15.72 4.80
CA ALA A 439 -37.04 15.38 5.46
C ALA A 439 -37.04 13.96 6.06
N LEU A 440 -38.15 13.55 6.67
CA LEU A 440 -38.28 12.22 7.28
C LEU A 440 -38.33 11.10 6.23
N ASP A 441 -39.00 11.32 5.10
CA ASP A 441 -39.02 10.37 3.99
C ASP A 441 -37.65 10.25 3.34
N MET A 442 -36.94 11.38 3.18
CA MET A 442 -35.55 11.38 2.72
C MET A 442 -34.63 10.61 3.68
N MET A 443 -34.81 10.76 4.99
CA MET A 443 -34.03 10.01 5.97
C MET A 443 -34.26 8.49 5.87
N LEU A 444 -35.52 8.07 5.68
CA LEU A 444 -35.86 6.66 5.45
C LEU A 444 -35.26 6.12 4.15
N GLU A 445 -35.19 6.93 3.10
CA GLU A 445 -34.56 6.58 1.82
C GLU A 445 -33.03 6.43 1.95
N ILE A 446 -32.37 7.39 2.61
CA ILE A 446 -30.93 7.34 2.91
C ILE A 446 -30.62 6.09 3.76
N GLY A 447 -31.44 5.83 4.78
CA GLY A 447 -31.34 4.66 5.65
C GLY A 447 -31.82 3.34 5.05
N ASP A 448 -32.18 3.28 3.77
CA ASP A 448 -32.70 2.08 3.07
C ASP A 448 -33.83 1.37 3.84
N SER A 449 -34.67 2.15 4.51
CA SER A 449 -35.61 1.71 5.53
C SER A 449 -37.06 2.04 5.20
N VAL A 450 -37.35 2.55 3.99
CA VAL A 450 -38.72 2.89 3.55
C VAL A 450 -39.67 1.69 3.65
N MET A 451 -39.27 0.52 3.13
CA MET A 451 -40.11 -0.68 3.16
C MET A 451 -40.26 -1.26 4.57
N THR A 452 -39.19 -1.21 5.37
CA THR A 452 -39.20 -1.65 6.77
C THR A 452 -40.13 -0.79 7.61
N HIS A 453 -40.05 0.54 7.44
CA HIS A 453 -40.91 1.50 8.12
C HIS A 453 -42.39 1.26 7.78
N ARG A 454 -42.75 1.19 6.49
CA ARG A 454 -44.12 0.92 6.04
C ARG A 454 -44.70 -0.39 6.59
N ARG A 455 -43.85 -1.39 6.85
CA ARG A 455 -44.27 -2.68 7.40
C ARG A 455 -44.48 -2.64 8.91
N GLN A 456 -43.63 -1.91 9.63
CA GLN A 456 -43.67 -1.86 11.10
C GLN A 456 -44.62 -0.79 11.64
N TYR A 457 -44.79 0.31 10.90
CA TYR A 457 -45.55 1.49 11.30
C TYR A 457 -46.73 1.72 10.34
N PRO A 458 -47.98 1.46 10.75
CA PRO A 458 -49.17 1.73 9.93
C PRO A 458 -49.56 3.23 9.95
N VAL A 459 -48.56 4.11 9.92
CA VAL A 459 -48.71 5.57 9.99
C VAL A 459 -47.74 6.23 9.01
N GLN A 460 -47.99 7.49 8.65
CA GLN A 460 -47.01 8.29 7.91
C GLN A 460 -45.70 8.43 8.70
N ALA A 461 -44.60 8.70 8.01
CA ALA A 461 -43.29 8.88 8.62
C ALA A 461 -43.33 10.00 9.66
N GLY A 462 -43.29 9.63 10.93
CA GLY A 462 -43.20 10.55 12.06
C GLY A 462 -41.82 10.51 12.69
N ARG A 463 -41.35 11.64 13.24
CA ARG A 463 -40.03 11.76 13.89
C ARG A 463 -39.74 10.61 14.85
N ARG A 464 -40.68 10.24 15.72
CA ARG A 464 -40.53 9.12 16.66
C ARG A 464 -40.33 7.78 15.96
N THR A 465 -41.11 7.48 14.92
CA THR A 465 -41.00 6.22 14.17
C THR A 465 -39.70 6.11 13.37
N VAL A 466 -39.19 7.24 12.85
CA VAL A 466 -37.91 7.29 12.14
C VAL A 466 -36.74 7.13 13.10
N ILE A 467 -36.78 7.80 14.25
CA ILE A 467 -35.79 7.66 15.33
C ILE A 467 -35.78 6.24 15.86
N ASP A 468 -36.95 5.65 16.14
CA ASP A 468 -37.03 4.28 16.61
C ASP A 468 -36.31 3.35 15.63
N LEU A 469 -36.65 3.42 14.34
CA LEU A 469 -36.12 2.52 13.32
C LEU A 469 -34.62 2.74 12.99
N LEU A 470 -34.13 3.98 13.01
CA LEU A 470 -32.77 4.32 12.56
C LEU A 470 -31.80 4.69 13.69
N ALA A 471 -32.27 4.88 14.92
CA ALA A 471 -31.39 5.05 16.08
C ALA A 471 -31.48 3.85 17.04
N LEU A 472 -32.69 3.34 17.31
CA LEU A 472 -32.94 2.46 18.45
C LEU A 472 -33.25 1.00 18.09
N ASP A 473 -33.62 0.67 16.85
CA ASP A 473 -33.96 -0.71 16.45
C ASP A 473 -32.71 -1.61 16.37
N PRO A 474 -32.51 -2.58 17.28
CA PRO A 474 -31.33 -3.46 17.27
C PRO A 474 -31.34 -4.48 16.13
N LEU A 475 -32.42 -4.58 15.34
CA LEU A 475 -32.52 -5.48 14.20
C LEU A 475 -32.24 -4.78 12.86
N ASN A 476 -32.27 -3.45 12.82
CA ASN A 476 -31.97 -2.69 11.61
C ASN A 476 -30.45 -2.54 11.41
N PRO A 477 -29.83 -3.08 10.34
CA PRO A 477 -28.39 -2.99 10.09
C PRO A 477 -27.88 -1.56 9.84
N ARG A 478 -28.77 -0.58 9.77
CA ARG A 478 -28.49 0.85 9.64
C ARG A 478 -28.64 1.61 10.95
N SER A 479 -29.30 1.04 11.96
CA SER A 479 -29.52 1.78 13.20
C SER A 479 -28.22 2.03 13.95
N ILE A 480 -28.21 3.10 14.72
CA ILE A 480 -27.07 3.43 15.59
C ILE A 480 -26.87 2.34 16.64
N LEU A 481 -27.94 1.88 17.30
CA LEU A 481 -27.85 0.82 18.30
C LEU A 481 -27.24 -0.47 17.72
N PHE A 482 -27.66 -0.89 16.52
CA PHE A 482 -27.06 -2.04 15.84
C PHE A 482 -25.56 -1.83 15.60
N GLN A 483 -25.14 -0.64 15.13
CA GLN A 483 -23.71 -0.38 14.91
C GLN A 483 -22.92 -0.49 16.21
N LEU A 484 -23.45 0.05 17.32
CA LEU A 484 -22.78 0.00 18.62
C LEU A 484 -22.69 -1.42 19.19
N GLU A 485 -23.71 -2.25 19.00
CA GLU A 485 -23.66 -3.66 19.40
C GLU A 485 -22.57 -4.42 18.65
N ARG A 486 -22.45 -4.17 17.34
CA ARG A 486 -21.40 -4.77 16.51
C ARG A 486 -20.02 -4.25 16.88
N LEU A 487 -19.86 -2.93 17.10
CA LEU A 487 -18.63 -2.33 17.59
C LEU A 487 -18.19 -2.95 18.91
N LYS A 488 -19.11 -3.09 19.87
CA LYS A 488 -18.84 -3.71 21.17
C LYS A 488 -18.32 -5.15 21.00
N ALA A 489 -18.96 -5.94 20.13
CA ALA A 489 -18.54 -7.31 19.85
C ALA A 489 -17.14 -7.38 19.21
N GLU A 490 -16.86 -6.53 18.23
CA GLU A 490 -15.56 -6.53 17.54
C GLU A 490 -14.42 -6.02 18.42
N ILE A 491 -14.64 -4.93 19.17
CA ILE A 491 -13.66 -4.36 20.10
C ILE A 491 -13.36 -5.36 21.24
N GLY A 492 -14.37 -6.10 21.71
CA GLY A 492 -14.19 -7.12 22.74
C GLY A 492 -13.31 -8.31 22.33
N MET A 493 -13.09 -8.50 21.02
CA MET A 493 -12.25 -9.57 20.48
C MET A 493 -10.85 -9.09 20.07
N LEU A 494 -10.53 -7.81 20.27
CA LEU A 494 -9.19 -7.28 20.06
C LEU A 494 -8.23 -7.77 21.16
N PRO A 495 -6.92 -7.92 20.85
CA PRO A 495 -5.94 -8.34 21.85
C PRO A 495 -5.86 -7.36 23.02
N SER A 496 -5.70 -7.88 24.24
CA SER A 496 -5.52 -7.06 25.44
C SER A 496 -4.23 -6.25 25.34
N VAL A 497 -4.35 -4.93 25.45
CA VAL A 497 -3.23 -4.01 25.62
C VAL A 497 -3.21 -3.59 27.09
N GLY A 498 -2.37 -4.23 27.91
CA GLY A 498 -2.10 -3.78 29.29
C GLY A 498 -2.42 -4.73 30.45
N GLY A 499 -2.67 -6.02 30.22
CA GLY A 499 -2.75 -7.04 31.27
C GLY A 499 -4.00 -7.93 31.19
N GLU A 500 -3.92 -9.11 31.79
CA GLU A 500 -5.03 -10.07 31.81
C GLU A 500 -6.17 -9.59 32.71
N GLY A 501 -7.40 -9.57 32.19
CA GLY A 501 -8.62 -9.47 33.00
C GLY A 501 -9.38 -8.12 33.01
N HIS A 502 -8.88 -7.06 32.36
CA HIS A 502 -9.56 -5.75 32.31
C HIS A 502 -9.94 -5.33 30.88
N MET A 503 -11.10 -4.68 30.74
CA MET A 503 -11.52 -4.06 29.48
C MET A 503 -10.57 -2.92 29.08
N SER A 504 -10.25 -2.85 27.79
CA SER A 504 -9.53 -1.70 27.22
C SER A 504 -10.33 -0.40 27.37
N PRO A 505 -9.70 0.79 27.32
CA PRO A 505 -10.41 2.06 27.35
C PRO A 505 -11.53 2.15 26.30
N ALA A 506 -11.25 1.75 25.05
CA ALA A 506 -12.24 1.70 23.99
C ALA A 506 -13.39 0.71 24.29
N ALA A 507 -13.09 -0.45 24.91
CA ALA A 507 -14.12 -1.42 25.31
C ALA A 507 -15.03 -0.90 26.43
N LYS A 508 -14.49 -0.10 27.37
CA LYS A 508 -15.29 0.56 28.41
C LYS A 508 -16.19 1.64 27.82
N GLU A 509 -15.64 2.46 26.95
CA GLU A 509 -16.34 3.58 26.31
C GLU A 509 -17.50 3.08 25.44
N ILE A 510 -17.28 2.06 24.59
CA ILE A 510 -18.35 1.49 23.76
C ILE A 510 -19.44 0.81 24.61
N LEU A 511 -19.07 0.19 25.74
CA LEU A 511 -20.05 -0.41 26.65
C LEU A 511 -20.95 0.66 27.28
N GLN A 512 -20.36 1.76 27.74
CA GLN A 512 -21.10 2.90 28.32
C GLN A 512 -22.03 3.52 27.28
N LEU A 513 -21.52 3.78 26.07
CA LEU A 513 -22.29 4.39 24.99
C LEU A 513 -23.45 3.50 24.53
N ASN A 514 -23.19 2.20 24.34
CA ASN A 514 -24.22 1.23 23.96
C ASN A 514 -25.32 1.14 25.03
N THR A 515 -24.93 1.12 26.31
CA THR A 515 -25.90 1.08 27.43
C THR A 515 -26.73 2.36 27.49
N ALA A 516 -26.11 3.53 27.32
CA ALA A 516 -26.80 4.82 27.37
C ALA A 516 -27.90 4.92 26.30
N ILE A 517 -27.67 4.37 25.11
CA ILE A 517 -28.66 4.41 24.01
C ILE A 517 -29.72 3.33 24.15
N ALA A 518 -29.34 2.13 24.61
CA ALA A 518 -30.26 1.01 24.73
C ALA A 518 -31.43 1.27 25.71
N VAL A 519 -31.30 2.26 26.58
CA VAL A 519 -32.33 2.65 27.56
C VAL A 519 -33.10 3.92 27.18
N MET A 520 -32.79 4.55 26.05
CA MET A 520 -33.49 5.75 25.58
C MET A 520 -34.78 5.39 24.84
N GLU A 521 -35.78 6.26 24.96
CA GLU A 521 -36.98 6.22 24.13
C GLU A 521 -36.85 7.18 22.92
N PRO A 522 -37.67 7.00 21.86
CA PRO A 522 -37.63 7.91 20.71
C PRO A 522 -37.86 9.40 21.05
N SER A 523 -38.51 9.70 22.18
CA SER A 523 -38.69 11.07 22.67
C SER A 523 -37.41 11.70 23.22
N ASP A 524 -36.46 10.90 23.71
CA ASP A 524 -35.23 11.39 24.35
C ASP A 524 -34.18 11.80 23.31
N MET A 525 -34.29 11.27 22.09
CA MET A 525 -33.35 11.42 20.98
C MET A 525 -33.48 12.77 20.25
N SER A 526 -33.25 13.88 20.94
CA SER A 526 -33.19 15.22 20.33
C SER A 526 -32.08 15.34 19.27
N ALA A 527 -32.16 16.33 18.37
CA ALA A 527 -31.09 16.59 17.40
C ALA A 527 -29.72 16.79 18.09
N LYS A 528 -29.70 17.51 19.22
CA LYS A 528 -28.50 17.68 20.04
C LYS A 528 -27.94 16.34 20.55
N VAL A 529 -28.80 15.45 21.05
CA VAL A 529 -28.37 14.11 21.53
C VAL A 529 -27.76 13.30 20.38
N LEU A 530 -28.33 13.38 19.18
CA LEU A 530 -27.81 12.71 18.00
C LEU A 530 -26.44 13.29 17.54
N ASP A 531 -26.26 14.60 17.61
CA ASP A 531 -24.96 15.23 17.32
C ASP A 531 -23.89 14.89 18.36
N ASP A 532 -24.25 14.97 19.65
CA ASP A 532 -23.37 14.60 20.76
C ASP A 532 -22.94 13.12 20.63
N LEU A 533 -23.87 12.25 20.25
CA LEU A 533 -23.62 10.85 19.97
C LEU A 533 -22.67 10.64 18.79
N ALA A 534 -22.82 11.40 17.70
CA ALA A 534 -21.89 11.35 16.58
C ALA A 534 -20.45 11.72 17.03
N GLY A 535 -20.32 12.70 17.93
CA GLY A 535 -19.05 13.06 18.56
C GLY A 535 -18.46 11.92 19.41
N GLN A 536 -19.27 11.34 20.30
CA GLN A 536 -18.87 10.22 21.17
C GLN A 536 -18.47 8.97 20.38
N ILE A 537 -19.17 8.64 19.29
CA ILE A 537 -18.75 7.55 18.39
C ILE A 537 -17.41 7.91 17.72
N GLY A 538 -17.20 9.17 17.37
CA GLY A 538 -15.91 9.67 16.87
C GLY A 538 -14.77 9.47 17.88
N ASP A 539 -15.01 9.75 19.16
CA ASP A 539 -14.00 9.63 20.22
C ASP A 539 -13.52 8.20 20.49
N LEU A 540 -14.37 7.20 20.20
CA LEU A 540 -13.95 5.79 20.22
C LEU A 540 -12.74 5.52 19.33
N TYR A 541 -12.64 6.20 18.18
CA TYR A 541 -11.46 6.09 17.32
C TYR A 541 -10.20 6.59 18.04
N ASN A 542 -10.28 7.70 18.78
CA ASN A 542 -9.15 8.25 19.53
C ASN A 542 -8.70 7.28 20.63
N SER A 543 -9.64 6.60 21.29
CA SER A 543 -9.34 5.55 22.27
C SER A 543 -8.72 4.31 21.63
N LEU A 544 -9.15 3.92 20.43
CA LEU A 544 -8.53 2.82 19.66
C LEU A 544 -7.13 3.19 19.17
N ALA A 545 -6.94 4.39 18.64
CA ALA A 545 -5.66 4.86 18.11
C ALA A 545 -4.58 4.87 19.18
N ARG A 546 -4.88 5.44 20.35
CA ARG A 546 -3.98 5.43 21.52
C ARG A 546 -3.65 4.03 22.03
N ALA A 547 -4.57 3.07 21.88
CA ALA A 547 -4.37 1.72 22.37
C ALA A 547 -3.56 0.85 21.39
N TYR A 548 -3.76 1.02 20.08
CA TYR A 548 -3.27 0.05 19.08
C TYR A 548 -2.34 0.63 18.02
N PHE A 549 -2.43 1.93 17.71
CA PHE A 549 -1.71 2.53 16.57
C PHE A 549 -0.44 3.27 17.01
N GLY A 550 -0.45 3.85 18.21
CA GLY A 550 0.66 4.59 18.79
C GLY A 550 0.28 6.02 19.05
#